data_AF-A0A562HZJ9-F1
#
_entry.id   AF-A0A562HZJ9-F1
#
_cell.length_a   1.000
_cell.length_b   1.000
_cell.length_c   1.000
_cell.angle_alpha   90.00
_cell.angle_beta   90.00
_cell.angle_gamma   90.00
#
_symmetry.space_group_name_H-M   'P 1'
#
loop_
_entity.id
_entity.type
_entity.pdbx_description
1 polymer ?
#
loop_
_entity_poly.entity_id
_entity_poly.type
_entity_poly.pdbx_seq_one_letter_code
_entity_poly.pdbx_strand_id
1 'polypeptide(L)'
;MSVIVLNTLTGAVTEYGSFEFESITPEYAANDSGLYQLGGGLDDQQPIISQIMTGLSQWESSVRKSVPMVYFTLEHEGLGQLSVATPDQQYDYLFPMRPSGESRAQPGRGIYSHALAFGYSNPDGDDFVLSRWDIDLKESPKRRV
;
A
#
# COMPACT_ATOMS: atom_id res chain seq x y z
N MET A 1 -22.49 -9.42 -3.19
CA MET A 1 -22.90 -8.47 -2.11
C MET A 1 -21.63 -8.07 -1.39
N SER A 2 -21.39 -6.80 -1.09
CA SER A 2 -20.20 -6.38 -0.32
C SER A 2 -20.53 -6.27 1.17
N VAL A 3 -19.67 -6.85 2.01
CA VAL A 3 -19.77 -6.77 3.47
C VAL A 3 -18.74 -5.78 3.97
N ILE A 4 -19.18 -4.77 4.71
CA ILE A 4 -18.29 -3.75 5.31
C ILE A 4 -18.19 -4.01 6.81
N VAL A 5 -16.96 -4.14 7.31
CA VAL A 5 -16.66 -4.34 8.72
C VAL A 5 -15.85 -3.13 9.23
N LEU A 6 -16.30 -2.54 10.33
CA LEU A 6 -15.57 -1.49 11.05
C LEU A 6 -14.92 -2.09 12.30
N ASN A 7 -13.60 -1.97 12.39
CA ASN A 7 -12.90 -2.20 13.66
C ASN A 7 -13.16 -1.01 14.59
N THR A 8 -13.96 -1.22 15.64
CA THR A 8 -14.35 -0.16 16.57
C THR A 8 -13.23 0.32 17.50
N LEU A 9 -12.12 -0.42 17.59
CA LEU A 9 -10.94 -0.04 18.39
C LEU A 9 -9.98 0.85 17.59
N THR A 10 -9.76 0.55 16.31
CA THR A 10 -8.78 1.27 15.46
C THR A 10 -9.42 2.25 14.49
N GLY A 11 -10.74 2.16 14.27
CA GLY A 11 -11.44 2.91 13.24
C GLY A 11 -11.17 2.41 11.81
N ALA A 12 -10.43 1.31 11.64
CA ALA A 12 -10.14 0.75 10.32
C ALA A 12 -11.40 0.14 9.71
N VAL A 13 -11.65 0.43 8.44
CA VAL A 13 -12.76 -0.11 7.65
C VAL A 13 -12.22 -1.12 6.65
N THR A 14 -12.82 -2.31 6.62
CA THR A 14 -12.50 -3.36 5.66
C THR A 14 -13.75 -3.68 4.85
N GLU A 15 -13.61 -3.76 3.53
CA GLU A 15 -14.66 -4.21 2.61
C GLU A 15 -14.29 -5.57 2.02
N TYR A 16 -15.23 -6.51 2.06
CA TYR A 16 -15.11 -7.81 1.39
C TYR A 16 -15.93 -7.78 0.10
N GLY A 17 -15.24 -7.81 -1.04
CA GLY A 17 -15.84 -7.57 -2.37
C GLY A 17 -16.07 -8.80 -3.26
N SER A 18 -15.66 -10.00 -2.83
CA SER A 18 -15.61 -11.19 -3.70
C SER A 18 -16.27 -12.43 -3.12
N PHE A 19 -16.94 -12.30 -1.98
CA PHE A 19 -17.52 -13.43 -1.26
C PHE A 19 -18.99 -13.16 -0.94
N GLU A 20 -19.84 -14.16 -1.15
CA GLU A 20 -21.27 -14.09 -0.80
C GLU A 20 -21.50 -14.40 0.68
N PHE A 21 -20.67 -13.84 1.58
CA PHE A 21 -20.84 -14.03 3.01
C PHE A 21 -22.00 -13.18 3.53
N GLU A 22 -22.85 -13.78 4.37
CA GLU A 22 -23.93 -13.09 5.07
C GLU A 22 -23.56 -12.77 6.53
N SER A 23 -22.58 -13.49 7.08
CA SER A 23 -22.09 -13.30 8.44
C SER A 23 -20.58 -13.55 8.53
N ILE A 24 -19.93 -12.85 9.46
CA ILE A 24 -18.48 -12.89 9.63
C ILE A 24 -18.11 -12.81 11.12
N THR A 25 -17.12 -13.60 11.50
CA THR A 25 -16.43 -13.61 12.80
C THR A 25 -14.92 -13.53 12.52
N PRO A 26 -14.05 -13.33 13.52
CA PRO A 26 -12.61 -13.21 13.29
C PRO A 26 -11.97 -14.39 12.54
N GLU A 27 -12.51 -15.60 12.68
CA GLU A 27 -11.92 -16.84 12.12
C GLU A 27 -12.82 -17.53 11.08
N TYR A 28 -14.09 -17.13 10.96
CA TYR A 28 -15.06 -17.81 10.10
C TYR A 28 -16.01 -16.82 9.43
N ALA A 29 -16.41 -17.14 8.21
CA ALA A 29 -17.52 -16.50 7.51
C ALA A 29 -18.56 -17.56 7.10
N ALA A 30 -19.83 -17.17 6.96
CA ALA A 30 -20.88 -18.11 6.56
C ALA A 30 -21.88 -17.48 5.58
N ASN A 31 -22.48 -18.36 4.77
CA ASN A 31 -23.62 -18.07 3.91
C ASN A 31 -24.58 -19.28 3.88
N ASP A 32 -25.59 -19.23 3.00
CA ASP A 32 -26.55 -20.32 2.78
C ASP A 32 -25.91 -21.66 2.35
N SER A 33 -24.74 -21.60 1.73
CA SER A 33 -23.98 -22.71 1.19
C SER A 33 -23.05 -23.36 2.23
N GLY A 34 -22.73 -22.67 3.32
CA GLY A 34 -22.00 -23.25 4.45
C GLY A 34 -21.14 -22.29 5.26
N LEU A 35 -20.25 -22.88 6.06
CA LEU A 35 -19.26 -22.20 6.92
C LEU A 35 -17.88 -22.29 6.26
N TYR A 36 -17.22 -21.14 6.11
CA TYR A 36 -15.89 -20.98 5.55
C TYR A 36 -14.94 -20.55 6.67
N GLN A 37 -13.78 -21.20 6.75
CA GLN A 37 -12.71 -20.75 7.63
C GLN A 37 -11.95 -19.62 6.94
N LEU A 38 -11.85 -18.47 7.60
CA LEU A 38 -11.04 -17.36 7.12
C LEU A 38 -9.57 -17.71 7.36
N GLY A 39 -8.84 -17.95 6.28
CA GLY A 39 -7.41 -18.24 6.27
C GLY A 39 -6.69 -17.40 5.22
N GLY A 40 -5.39 -17.20 5.38
CA GLY A 40 -4.60 -16.28 4.56
C GLY A 40 -3.68 -16.93 3.53
N GLY A 41 -3.80 -18.23 3.27
CA GLY A 41 -2.81 -18.96 2.47
C GLY A 41 -2.96 -18.75 0.95
N LEU A 42 -4.17 -18.96 0.42
CA LEU A 42 -4.50 -18.85 -1.00
C LEU A 42 -6.00 -18.49 -1.10
N ASP A 43 -6.33 -17.39 -1.76
CA ASP A 43 -7.71 -17.08 -2.14
C ASP A 43 -7.94 -17.60 -3.57
N ASP A 44 -8.48 -18.82 -3.68
CA ASP A 44 -8.79 -19.49 -4.96
C ASP A 44 -7.65 -19.45 -6.01
N GLN A 45 -6.42 -19.73 -5.57
CA GLN A 45 -5.19 -19.70 -6.40
C GLN A 45 -4.83 -18.31 -6.98
N GLN A 46 -5.46 -17.23 -6.52
CA GLN A 46 -5.09 -15.87 -6.88
C GLN A 46 -4.15 -15.26 -5.82
N PRO A 47 -3.20 -14.42 -6.24
CA PRO A 47 -2.38 -13.63 -5.32
C PRO A 47 -3.23 -12.72 -4.43
N ILE A 48 -2.92 -12.66 -3.14
CA ILE A 48 -3.54 -11.71 -2.21
C ILE A 48 -2.78 -10.38 -2.30
N ILE A 49 -3.27 -9.49 -3.16
CA ILE A 49 -2.68 -8.17 -3.36
C ILE A 49 -3.18 -7.23 -2.25
N SER A 50 -2.25 -6.74 -1.45
CA SER A 50 -2.46 -5.71 -0.44
C SER A 50 -1.92 -4.37 -0.95
N GLN A 51 -2.64 -3.29 -0.66
CA GLN A 51 -2.23 -1.94 -1.00
C GLN A 51 -2.40 -1.00 0.19
N ILE A 52 -1.36 -0.21 0.44
CA ILE A 52 -1.34 0.86 1.43
C ILE A 52 -1.06 2.14 0.66
N MET A 53 -1.85 3.19 0.89
CA MET A 53 -1.65 4.49 0.26
C MET A 53 -1.91 5.60 1.28
N THR A 54 -1.01 6.58 1.35
CA THR A 54 -1.27 7.79 2.14
C THR A 54 -2.23 8.73 1.43
N GLY A 55 -2.84 9.65 2.17
CA GLY A 55 -3.48 10.82 1.58
C GLY A 55 -2.48 11.71 0.84
N LEU A 56 -2.98 12.52 -0.10
CA LEU A 56 -2.22 13.61 -0.71
C LEU A 56 -1.87 14.65 0.35
N SER A 57 -0.58 14.80 0.63
CA SER A 57 -0.08 15.74 1.64
C SER A 57 0.64 16.91 0.97
N GLN A 58 0.30 18.12 1.39
CA GLN A 58 1.04 19.34 1.06
C GLN A 58 2.12 19.58 2.11
N TRP A 59 3.32 19.93 1.66
CA TRP A 59 4.50 19.93 2.51
C TRP A 59 4.97 21.36 2.86
N GLU A 60 4.15 22.11 3.59
CA GLU A 60 4.43 23.43 4.24
C GLU A 60 5.45 24.36 3.53
N SER A 61 5.48 24.33 2.20
CA SER A 61 6.49 25.00 1.37
C SER A 61 5.88 25.32 0.01
N SER A 62 6.25 26.47 -0.53
CA SER A 62 5.81 26.93 -1.87
C SER A 62 6.57 26.27 -3.02
N VAL A 63 7.46 25.33 -2.72
CA VAL A 63 8.39 24.73 -3.67
C VAL A 63 7.96 23.32 -4.01
N ARG A 64 8.00 22.96 -5.30
CA ARG A 64 7.72 21.58 -5.71
C ARG A 64 8.80 20.64 -5.19
N LYS A 65 8.40 19.46 -4.76
CA LYS A 65 9.28 18.43 -4.19
C LYS A 65 9.51 17.31 -5.20
N SER A 66 10.74 16.81 -5.19
CA SER A 66 11.15 15.58 -5.87
C SER A 66 11.46 14.51 -4.85
N VAL A 67 11.39 13.25 -5.28
CA VAL A 67 11.59 12.07 -4.44
C VAL A 67 12.76 11.26 -4.99
N PRO A 68 14.00 11.47 -4.49
CA PRO A 68 15.16 10.74 -5.00
C PRO A 68 15.17 9.25 -4.62
N MET A 69 14.64 8.92 -3.44
CA MET A 69 14.63 7.57 -2.90
C MET A 69 13.51 7.42 -1.86
N VAL A 70 12.95 6.20 -1.76
CA VAL A 70 12.11 5.79 -0.64
C VAL A 70 12.73 4.55 -0.02
N TYR A 71 12.80 4.54 1.32
CA TYR A 71 13.34 3.45 2.11
C TYR A 71 12.20 2.75 2.85
N PHE A 72 12.30 1.43 2.96
CA PHE A 72 11.30 0.59 3.60
C PHE A 72 11.97 -0.32 4.62
N THR A 73 11.34 -0.43 5.79
CA THR A 73 11.56 -1.52 6.73
C THR A 73 10.46 -2.56 6.47
N LEU A 74 10.79 -3.55 5.66
CA LEU A 74 9.92 -4.63 5.19
C LEU A 74 10.55 -5.96 5.54
N GLU A 75 9.87 -6.77 6.35
CA GLU A 75 10.28 -8.16 6.57
C GLU A 75 9.79 -9.03 5.41
N HIS A 76 10.48 -10.15 5.17
CA HIS A 76 10.34 -11.09 4.06
C HIS A 76 11.06 -10.68 2.75
N GLU A 77 11.26 -11.67 1.89
CA GLU A 77 11.82 -11.50 0.54
C GLU A 77 10.71 -11.62 -0.50
N GLY A 78 10.87 -10.95 -1.63
CA GLY A 78 9.84 -10.91 -2.67
C GLY A 78 9.92 -9.66 -3.53
N LEU A 79 8.80 -9.32 -4.16
CA LEU A 79 8.64 -8.16 -5.00
C LEU A 79 7.70 -7.15 -4.32
N GLY A 80 8.21 -5.94 -4.11
CA GLY A 80 7.43 -4.79 -3.67
C GLY A 80 7.19 -3.81 -4.81
N GLN A 81 6.13 -3.03 -4.70
CA GLN A 81 5.84 -1.90 -5.59
C GLN A 81 5.67 -0.63 -4.76
N LEU A 82 6.42 0.40 -5.10
CA LEU A 82 6.22 1.76 -4.61
C LEU A 82 5.27 2.50 -5.56
N SER A 83 4.21 3.08 -5.03
CA SER A 83 3.38 4.05 -5.72
C SER A 83 3.71 5.46 -5.26
N VAL A 84 3.92 6.38 -6.20
CA VAL A 84 4.05 7.83 -5.93
C VAL A 84 2.94 8.54 -6.68
N ALA A 85 2.03 9.18 -5.96
CA ALA A 85 0.91 9.90 -6.55
C ALA A 85 1.06 11.42 -6.39
N THR A 86 0.79 12.14 -7.47
CA THR A 86 0.56 13.58 -7.52
C THR A 86 -0.95 13.83 -7.67
N PRO A 87 -1.43 15.08 -7.62
CA PRO A 87 -2.85 15.37 -7.89
C PRO A 87 -3.34 14.87 -9.26
N ASP A 88 -2.44 14.79 -10.25
CA ASP A 88 -2.81 14.52 -11.64
C ASP A 88 -2.44 13.10 -12.09
N GLN A 89 -1.47 12.45 -11.43
CA GLN A 89 -0.88 11.21 -11.94
C GLN A 89 -0.32 10.33 -10.82
N GLN A 90 -0.42 9.01 -11.01
CA GLN A 90 0.27 8.01 -10.21
C GLN A 90 1.41 7.36 -11.01
N TYR A 91 2.50 7.06 -10.31
CA TYR A 91 3.68 6.40 -10.85
C TYR A 91 4.03 5.19 -9.99
N ASP A 92 4.23 4.04 -10.62
CA ASP A 92 4.51 2.78 -9.94
C ASP A 92 5.92 2.28 -10.26
N TYR A 93 6.62 1.80 -9.23
CA TYR A 93 8.01 1.37 -9.29
C TYR A 93 8.22 0.05 -8.55
N LEU A 94 8.57 -1.00 -9.31
CA LEU A 94 8.94 -2.29 -8.73
C LEU A 94 10.31 -2.21 -8.04
N PHE A 95 10.44 -2.89 -6.91
CA PHE A 95 11.70 -3.04 -6.19
C PHE A 95 11.79 -4.40 -5.47
N PRO A 96 12.99 -4.98 -5.36
CA PRO A 96 13.16 -6.23 -4.61
C PRO A 96 13.07 -5.98 -3.10
N MET A 97 12.23 -6.76 -2.42
CA MET A 97 12.24 -6.88 -0.97
C MET A 97 13.41 -7.75 -0.54
N ARG A 98 14.21 -7.25 0.41
CA ARG A 98 15.46 -7.88 0.81
C ARG A 98 15.32 -8.62 2.14
N PRO A 99 15.94 -9.80 2.29
CA PRO A 99 15.97 -10.56 3.55
C PRO A 99 16.54 -9.78 4.75
N SER A 100 17.31 -8.72 4.50
CA SER A 100 17.87 -7.86 5.55
C SER A 100 16.82 -7.02 6.28
N GLY A 101 15.56 -7.00 5.83
CA GLY A 101 14.52 -6.15 6.38
C GLY A 101 14.52 -4.72 5.82
N GLU A 102 15.58 -4.35 5.08
CA GLU A 102 15.81 -3.00 4.56
C GLU A 102 15.77 -3.01 3.04
N SER A 103 14.77 -2.35 2.48
CA SER A 103 14.56 -2.25 1.04
C SER A 103 14.48 -0.79 0.61
N ARG A 104 14.74 -0.51 -0.67
CA ARG A 104 14.61 0.85 -1.21
C ARG A 104 14.10 0.82 -2.64
N ALA A 105 13.25 1.78 -2.96
CA ALA A 105 12.76 2.03 -4.29
C ALA A 105 13.22 3.40 -4.77
N GLN A 106 13.64 3.47 -6.03
CA GLN A 106 14.08 4.71 -6.65
C GLN A 106 12.99 5.21 -7.62
N PRO A 107 12.25 6.27 -7.28
CA PRO A 107 11.32 6.88 -8.20
C PRO A 107 12.01 7.50 -9.41
N GLY A 108 11.24 7.70 -10.47
CA GLY A 108 11.68 8.43 -11.65
C GLY A 108 12.03 9.88 -11.33
N ARG A 109 13.11 10.39 -11.93
CA ARG A 109 13.60 11.76 -11.71
C ARG A 109 12.65 12.86 -12.17
N GLY A 110 11.58 12.52 -12.89
CA GLY A 110 10.63 13.47 -13.48
C GLY A 110 9.55 14.00 -12.53
N ILE A 111 9.40 13.40 -11.35
CA ILE A 111 8.32 13.75 -10.42
C ILE A 111 8.67 15.04 -9.69
N TYR A 112 7.87 16.09 -9.93
CA TYR A 112 7.93 17.36 -9.21
C TYR A 112 6.52 17.85 -8.91
N SER A 113 6.09 17.74 -7.66
CA SER A 113 4.76 18.16 -7.23
C SER A 113 4.79 18.87 -5.87
N HIS A 114 3.78 19.68 -5.60
CA HIS A 114 3.58 20.34 -4.31
C HIS A 114 2.82 19.47 -3.30
N ALA A 115 1.96 18.59 -3.82
CA ALA A 115 1.26 17.55 -3.08
C ALA A 115 1.72 16.19 -3.55
N LEU A 116 2.05 15.31 -2.61
CA LEU A 116 2.49 13.94 -2.90
C LEU A 116 1.80 12.97 -1.95
N ALA A 117 1.45 11.80 -2.47
CA ALA A 117 1.03 10.63 -1.73
C ALA A 117 1.97 9.46 -2.06
N PHE A 118 2.14 8.57 -1.10
CA PHE A 118 3.04 7.43 -1.20
C PHE A 118 2.29 6.16 -0.87
N GLY A 119 2.57 5.10 -1.60
CA GLY A 119 1.95 3.81 -1.39
C GLY A 119 2.90 2.65 -1.57
N TYR A 120 2.51 1.53 -1.00
CA TYR A 120 3.18 0.25 -1.12
C TYR A 120 2.15 -0.81 -1.52
N SER A 121 2.54 -1.74 -2.38
CA SER A 121 1.81 -2.98 -2.62
C SER A 121 2.74 -4.17 -2.83
N ASN A 122 2.23 -5.38 -2.60
CA ASN A 122 2.83 -6.66 -2.96
C ASN A 122 2.15 -7.19 -4.25
N PRO A 123 2.63 -6.79 -5.45
CA PRO A 123 1.92 -7.06 -6.71
C PRO A 123 1.72 -8.55 -7.02
N ASP A 124 2.63 -9.40 -6.55
CA ASP A 124 2.59 -10.85 -6.76
C ASP A 124 2.00 -11.60 -5.55
N GLY A 125 1.45 -10.88 -4.57
CA GLY A 125 0.87 -11.47 -3.37
C GLY A 125 1.90 -11.99 -2.36
N ASP A 126 3.17 -11.61 -2.49
CA ASP A 126 4.23 -12.00 -1.57
C ASP A 126 3.93 -11.56 -0.13
N ASP A 127 4.31 -12.39 0.84
CA ASP A 127 4.21 -12.06 2.27
C ASP A 127 5.05 -10.82 2.58
N PHE A 128 4.52 -9.94 3.43
CA PHE A 128 5.26 -8.78 3.91
C PHE A 128 4.83 -8.36 5.30
N VAL A 129 5.76 -7.75 6.04
CA VAL A 129 5.44 -6.96 7.24
C VAL A 129 6.07 -5.60 7.07
N LEU A 130 5.24 -4.58 6.85
CA LEU A 130 5.68 -3.19 6.72
C LEU A 130 5.66 -2.51 8.09
N SER A 131 6.85 -2.28 8.64
CA SER A 131 6.99 -1.60 9.93
C SER A 131 7.13 -0.08 9.78
N ARG A 132 7.84 0.36 8.74
CA ARG A 132 8.15 1.77 8.50
C ARG A 132 8.49 2.02 7.03
N TRP A 133 8.18 3.22 6.56
CA TRP A 133 8.81 3.79 5.37
C TRP A 133 9.40 5.16 5.69
N ASP A 134 10.42 5.56 4.95
CA ASP A 134 11.02 6.88 5.04
C ASP A 134 11.19 7.43 3.62
N ILE A 135 10.69 8.63 3.40
CA ILE A 135 10.68 9.27 2.08
C ILE A 135 11.74 10.36 2.08
N ASP A 136 12.73 10.25 1.19
CA ASP A 136 13.68 11.32 0.93
C ASP A 136 12.99 12.40 0.09
N LEU A 137 12.58 13.50 0.72
CA LEU A 137 11.96 14.63 0.04
C LEU A 137 12.98 15.75 -0.19
N LYS A 138 13.14 16.13 -1.46
CA LYS A 138 14.04 17.22 -1.85
C LYS A 138 13.29 18.34 -2.54
N GLU A 139 13.48 19.57 -2.07
CA GLU A 139 12.93 20.76 -2.70
C GLU A 139 13.61 21.07 -4.04
N SER A 140 12.81 21.49 -5.02
CA SER A 140 13.31 21.91 -6.32
C SER A 140 13.93 23.31 -6.25
N PRO A 141 15.18 23.52 -6.71
CA PRO A 141 15.77 24.85 -6.71
C PRO A 141 15.14 25.81 -7.74
N LYS A 142 14.32 25.31 -8.68
CA LYS A 142 13.82 26.09 -9.83
C LYS A 142 12.31 26.10 -10.01
N ARG A 143 11.55 25.26 -9.28
CA ARG A 143 10.12 25.03 -9.54
C ARG A 143 9.30 25.36 -8.30
N ARG A 144 8.46 26.39 -8.39
CA ARG A 144 7.53 26.82 -7.34
C ARG A 144 6.08 26.53 -7.76
N VAL A 145 5.17 26.55 -6.80
CA VAL A 145 3.71 26.54 -7.02
C VAL A 145 3.30 27.85 -7.66
#